data_AF-M6RFV8-F1
#
_entry.id   AF-M6RFV8-F1
#
_cell.length_a   1.000
_cell.length_b   1.000
_cell.length_c   1.000
_cell.angle_alpha   90.00
_cell.angle_beta   90.00
_cell.angle_gamma   90.00
#
_symmetry.space_group_name_H-M   'P 1'
#
loop_
_entity.id
_entity.type
_entity.pdbx_description
1 polymer ?
#
loop_
_entity_poly.entity_id
_entity_poly.type
_entity_poly.pdbx_seq_one_letter_code
_entity_poly.pdbx_strand_id
1 'polypeptide(L)'
;MIGRAAYETPYLFSEVDSLFFGENLPPLSRREILLRMKDYIEEVILKEKNGKPHHALRHMLGLFHGEKGARSFRKILTEGMYSGYSKDLLSKAIQEISNDSLDIVSSNAYLYKSGS
;
A
#
# COMPACT_ATOMS: atom_id res chain seq x y z
N MET A 1 -26.01 -1.25 10.11
CA MET A 1 -24.69 -0.59 10.17
C MET A 1 -23.65 -1.57 9.69
N ILE A 2 -23.12 -1.39 8.48
CA ILE A 2 -22.09 -2.28 7.92
C ILE A 2 -20.74 -1.91 8.57
N GLY A 3 -20.12 -2.94 9.14
CA GLY A 3 -19.17 -2.85 10.22
C GLY A 3 -17.78 -2.33 9.87
N ARG A 4 -17.12 -1.81 10.91
CA ARG A 4 -15.70 -1.42 10.91
C ARG A 4 -14.75 -2.62 10.80
N ALA A 5 -15.25 -3.85 10.95
CA ALA A 5 -14.46 -5.08 10.87
C ALA A 5 -14.09 -5.49 9.43
N ALA A 6 -14.75 -4.94 8.40
CA ALA A 6 -14.42 -5.23 7.01
C ALA A 6 -13.22 -4.43 6.46
N TYR A 7 -12.63 -3.53 7.27
CA TYR A 7 -11.47 -2.74 6.88
C TYR A 7 -10.15 -3.23 7.49
N GLU A 8 -10.18 -4.14 8.47
CA GLU A 8 -8.96 -4.50 9.19
C GLU A 8 -8.03 -5.40 8.37
N THR A 9 -8.52 -6.10 7.34
CA THR A 9 -7.69 -7.10 6.64
C THR A 9 -8.09 -7.52 5.22
N PRO A 10 -8.54 -6.68 4.25
CA PRO A 10 -9.05 -7.29 3.01
C PRO A 10 -7.97 -7.84 2.09
N TYR A 11 -6.84 -7.15 1.87
CA TYR A 11 -5.79 -7.61 0.96
C TYR A 11 -4.48 -6.91 1.33
N LEU A 12 -3.67 -7.54 2.18
CA LEU A 12 -2.28 -7.14 2.31
C LEU A 12 -1.61 -7.40 0.96
N PHE A 13 -0.82 -6.43 0.47
CA PHE A 13 -0.16 -6.45 -0.85
C PHE A 13 0.63 -7.73 -1.16
N SER A 14 0.97 -8.55 -0.17
CA SER A 14 1.63 -9.85 -0.37
C SER A 14 0.83 -10.82 -1.25
N GLU A 15 -0.51 -10.78 -1.21
CA GLU A 15 -1.33 -11.63 -2.09
C GLU A 15 -1.53 -11.01 -3.48
N VAL A 16 -1.51 -9.68 -3.57
CA VAL A 16 -1.64 -8.95 -4.83
C VAL A 16 -0.34 -9.04 -5.65
N ASP A 17 0.83 -9.03 -5.01
CA ASP A 17 2.13 -9.17 -5.68
C ASP A 17 2.23 -10.50 -6.45
N SER A 18 1.80 -11.61 -5.84
CA SER A 18 1.79 -12.92 -6.50
C SER A 18 0.76 -13.03 -7.64
N LEU A 19 -0.37 -12.32 -7.53
CA LEU A 19 -1.46 -12.37 -8.51
C LEU A 19 -1.20 -11.50 -9.74
N PHE A 20 -0.44 -10.41 -9.61
CA PHE A 20 -0.18 -9.48 -10.71
C PHE A 20 1.21 -9.63 -11.34
N PHE A 21 2.23 -10.05 -10.60
CA PHE A 21 3.62 -10.05 -11.10
C PHE A 21 4.24 -11.43 -11.30
N GLY A 22 3.53 -12.52 -10.95
CA GLY A 22 3.75 -13.84 -11.54
C GLY A 22 5.14 -14.47 -11.41
N GLU A 23 6.01 -14.04 -10.50
CA GLU A 23 7.35 -14.62 -10.30
C GLU A 23 7.82 -14.55 -8.83
N ASN A 24 8.79 -15.42 -8.49
CA ASN A 24 9.54 -15.49 -7.22
C ASN A 24 10.37 -14.21 -6.98
N LEU A 25 9.71 -13.06 -6.86
CA LEU A 25 10.37 -11.79 -6.59
C LEU A 25 10.81 -11.74 -5.13
N PRO A 26 11.99 -11.15 -4.84
CA PRO A 26 12.40 -10.91 -3.46
C PRO A 26 11.37 -10.04 -2.74
N PRO A 27 11.19 -10.23 -1.41
CA PRO A 27 10.25 -9.44 -0.64
C PRO A 27 10.58 -7.95 -0.75
N LEU A 28 9.55 -7.15 -1.02
CA LEU A 28 9.68 -5.71 -1.17
C LEU A 28 9.61 -5.01 0.18
N SER A 29 10.38 -3.93 0.31
CA SER A 29 10.19 -2.95 1.38
C SER A 29 8.87 -2.19 1.19
N ARG A 30 8.35 -1.62 2.27
CA ARG A 30 7.13 -0.78 2.20
C ARG A 30 7.36 0.46 1.34
N ARG A 31 8.59 0.99 1.31
CA ARG A 31 8.99 2.09 0.41
C ARG A 31 8.85 1.70 -1.05
N GLU A 32 9.35 0.55 -1.43
CA GLU A 32 9.27 0.07 -2.82
C GLU A 32 7.83 -0.18 -3.25
N ILE A 33 7.00 -0.76 -2.37
CA ILE A 33 5.57 -0.93 -2.62
C ILE A 33 4.91 0.43 -2.88
N LEU A 34 5.18 1.44 -2.05
CA LEU A 34 4.65 2.80 -2.22
C LEU A 34 5.06 3.43 -3.56
N LEU A 35 6.33 3.31 -3.94
CA LEU A 35 6.85 3.87 -5.19
C LEU A 35 6.19 3.21 -6.40
N ARG A 36 6.17 1.88 -6.45
CA ARG A 36 5.47 1.15 -7.52
C ARG A 36 3.99 1.51 -7.59
N MET A 37 3.36 1.71 -6.43
CA MET A 37 1.94 2.02 -6.39
C MET A 37 1.64 3.45 -6.84
N LYS A 38 2.51 4.40 -6.50
CA LYS A 38 2.46 5.76 -7.04
C LYS A 38 2.56 5.73 -8.57
N ASP A 39 3.55 5.01 -9.11
CA ASP A 39 3.75 4.92 -10.56
C ASP A 39 2.55 4.27 -11.25
N TYR A 40 2.01 3.18 -10.71
CA TYR A 40 0.80 2.56 -11.27
C TYR A 40 -0.42 3.51 -11.26
N ILE A 41 -0.63 4.25 -10.17
CA ILE A 41 -1.73 5.23 -10.13
C ILE A 41 -1.52 6.30 -11.20
N GLU A 42 -0.32 6.86 -11.30
CA GLU A 42 -0.01 7.98 -12.18
C GLU A 42 0.04 7.59 -13.67
N GLU A 43 0.65 6.46 -13.97
CA GLU A 43 0.93 6.02 -15.33
C GLU A 43 -0.15 5.13 -15.92
N VAL A 44 -0.95 4.45 -15.09
CA VAL A 44 -2.02 3.54 -15.54
C VAL A 44 -3.37 4.14 -15.20
N ILE A 45 -3.73 4.24 -13.92
CA ILE A 45 -5.10 4.58 -13.51
C ILE A 45 -5.49 5.97 -14.01
N LEU A 46 -4.67 7.00 -13.78
CA LEU A 46 -5.02 8.37 -14.17
C LEU A 46 -5.13 8.59 -15.68
N LYS A 47 -4.51 7.72 -16.50
CA LYS A 47 -4.62 7.78 -17.97
C LYS A 47 -5.86 7.08 -18.50
N GLU A 48 -6.51 6.24 -17.70
CA GLU A 48 -7.77 5.62 -18.07
C GLU A 48 -8.92 6.63 -18.01
N LYS A 49 -9.80 6.60 -19.04
CA LYS A 49 -10.97 7.49 -19.14
C LYS A 49 -11.86 7.50 -17.88
N ASN A 50 -11.91 6.38 -17.16
CA ASN A 50 -12.69 6.21 -15.93
C ASN A 50 -11.82 5.77 -14.74
N GLY A 51 -10.54 6.17 -14.75
CA GLY A 51 -9.60 5.86 -13.69
C GLY A 51 -10.09 6.29 -12.31
N LYS A 52 -10.01 5.38 -11.34
CA LYS A 52 -10.45 5.62 -9.95
C LYS A 52 -9.32 5.35 -8.96
N PRO A 53 -8.41 6.31 -8.72
CA PRO A 53 -7.27 6.15 -7.82
C PRO A 53 -7.64 5.70 -6.40
N HIS A 54 -8.81 6.12 -5.89
CA HIS A 54 -9.30 5.71 -4.58
C HIS A 54 -9.48 4.18 -4.43
N HIS A 55 -9.71 3.45 -5.53
CA HIS A 55 -9.76 1.99 -5.48
C HIS A 55 -8.39 1.37 -5.19
N ALA A 56 -7.30 1.94 -5.68
CA ALA A 56 -5.95 1.49 -5.34
C ALA A 56 -5.54 1.97 -3.94
N LEU A 57 -5.77 3.24 -3.63
CA LEU A 57 -5.37 3.86 -2.35
C LEU A 57 -6.01 3.20 -1.12
N ARG A 58 -7.26 2.70 -1.22
CA ARG A 58 -7.92 2.01 -0.10
C ARG A 58 -7.16 0.75 0.35
N HIS A 59 -6.45 0.08 -0.56
CA HIS A 59 -5.66 -1.11 -0.24
C HIS A 59 -4.38 -0.73 0.54
N MET A 60 -3.92 0.52 0.41
CA MET A 60 -2.73 1.04 1.09
C MET A 60 -2.94 1.39 2.55
N LEU A 61 -4.19 1.54 3.01
CA LEU A 61 -4.49 2.00 4.38
C LEU A 61 -3.88 1.10 5.48
N GLY A 62 -3.72 -0.19 5.20
CA GLY A 62 -3.14 -1.17 6.11
C GLY A 62 -1.62 -1.30 6.06
N LEU A 63 -0.93 -0.63 5.11
CA LEU A 63 0.49 -0.90 4.80
C LEU A 63 1.43 -0.72 6.01
N PHE A 64 1.11 0.24 6.88
CA PHE A 64 1.88 0.58 8.07
C PHE A 64 1.19 0.17 9.37
N HIS A 65 0.32 -0.84 9.36
CA HIS A 65 -0.34 -1.29 10.60
C HIS A 65 0.68 -1.55 11.73
N GLY A 66 0.42 -1.02 12.93
CA GLY A 66 1.32 -1.14 14.08
C GLY A 66 2.54 -0.20 14.09
N GLU A 67 2.83 0.50 13.00
CA GLU A 67 4.01 1.39 12.90
C GLU A 67 3.74 2.79 13.47
N LYS A 68 4.80 3.48 13.90
CA LYS A 68 4.72 4.91 14.28
C LYS A 68 4.31 5.73 13.06
N GLY A 69 3.33 6.63 13.24
CA GLY A 69 2.81 7.47 12.15
C GLY A 69 1.69 6.85 11.32
N ALA A 70 1.42 5.56 11.48
CA ALA A 70 0.40 4.84 10.70
C ALA A 70 -1.01 5.45 10.77
N ARG A 71 -1.38 6.01 11.93
CA ARG A 71 -2.65 6.72 12.09
C ARG A 71 -2.70 7.98 11.22
N SER A 72 -1.63 8.75 11.19
CA SER A 72 -1.53 10.00 10.41
C SER A 72 -1.54 9.69 8.91
N PHE A 73 -0.74 8.70 8.50
CA PHE A 73 -0.76 8.15 7.14
C PHE A 73 -2.18 7.77 6.67
N ARG A 74 -2.91 6.98 7.48
CA ARG A 74 -4.30 6.59 7.18
C ARG A 74 -5.24 7.80 7.05
N LYS A 75 -5.08 8.78 7.93
CA LYS A 75 -5.90 10.00 7.92
C LYS A 75 -5.69 10.79 6.62
N ILE A 76 -4.44 11.09 6.28
CA ILE A 76 -4.07 11.83 5.06
C ILE A 76 -4.64 11.14 3.81
N LEU A 77 -4.44 9.82 3.69
CA LEU A 77 -4.97 9.06 2.56
C LEU A 77 -6.49 9.09 2.49
N THR A 78 -7.17 8.88 3.61
CA THR A 78 -8.65 8.83 3.64
C THR A 78 -9.27 10.17 3.26
N GLU A 79 -8.70 11.27 3.76
CA GLU A 79 -9.17 12.64 3.46
C GLU A 79 -8.87 13.04 2.01
N GLY A 80 -7.72 12.62 1.46
CA GLY A 80 -7.29 12.99 0.12
C GLY A 80 -7.81 12.10 -1.01
N MET A 81 -8.10 10.81 -0.76
CA MET A 81 -8.38 9.87 -1.86
C MET A 81 -9.72 10.11 -2.56
N TYR A 82 -10.72 10.67 -1.85
CA TYR A 82 -12.03 10.97 -2.42
C TYR A 82 -12.13 12.39 -3.00
N SER A 83 -11.19 13.27 -2.67
CA SER A 83 -11.21 14.70 -3.03
C SER A 83 -10.51 15.00 -4.36
N GLY A 84 -10.30 13.97 -5.18
CA GLY A 84 -9.42 14.01 -6.36
C GLY A 84 -7.97 13.71 -5.97
N TYR A 85 -7.39 12.69 -6.60
CA TYR A 85 -6.00 12.31 -6.34
C TYR A 85 -5.06 13.46 -6.69
N SER A 86 -4.30 13.92 -5.69
CA SER A 86 -3.14 14.78 -5.90
C SER A 86 -1.89 13.90 -5.98
N LYS A 87 -0.98 14.21 -6.91
CA LYS A 87 0.33 13.52 -7.03
C LYS A 87 1.15 13.59 -5.74
N ASP A 88 0.91 14.60 -4.92
CA ASP A 88 1.59 14.79 -3.64
C ASP A 88 0.95 14.01 -2.49
N LEU A 89 -0.22 13.38 -2.69
CA LEU A 89 -0.97 12.72 -1.63
C LEU A 89 -0.15 11.62 -0.95
N LEU A 90 0.46 10.74 -1.76
CA LEU A 90 1.32 9.66 -1.25
C LEU A 90 2.60 10.21 -0.63
N SER A 91 3.20 11.24 -1.24
CA SER A 91 4.40 11.91 -0.74
C SER A 91 4.17 12.62 0.59
N LYS A 92 2.98 13.15 0.85
CA LYS A 92 2.59 13.73 2.14
C LYS A 92 2.34 12.64 3.18
N ALA A 93 1.64 11.57 2.79
CA ALA A 93 1.35 10.48 3.70
C ALA A 93 2.63 9.76 4.19
N ILE A 94 3.60 9.54 3.30
CA ILE A 94 4.84 8.82 3.64
C ILE A 94 5.74 9.59 4.63
N GLN A 95 5.69 10.93 4.64
CA GLN A 95 6.48 11.77 5.57
C GLN A 95 6.11 11.53 7.03
N GLU A 96 4.92 10.99 7.29
CA GLU A 96 4.47 10.66 8.63
C GLU A 96 5.08 9.36 9.17
N ILE A 97 5.67 8.54 8.30
CA ILE A 97 6.23 7.23 8.64
C ILE A 97 7.73 7.35 8.87
N SER A 98 8.23 6.68 9.92
CA SER A 98 9.67 6.57 10.18
C SER A 98 10.40 5.81 9.07
N ASN A 99 11.62 6.23 8.73
CA ASN A 99 12.46 5.54 7.74
C ASN A 99 12.66 4.06 8.08
N ASP A 100 12.85 3.71 9.35
CA ASP A 100 12.96 2.32 9.79
C ASP A 100 11.74 1.49 9.33
N SER A 101 10.54 2.02 9.50
CA SER A 101 9.29 1.36 9.09
C SER A 101 9.13 1.25 7.56
N LEU A 102 9.75 2.17 6.81
CA LEU A 102 9.72 2.19 5.34
C LEU A 102 10.62 1.13 4.73
N ASP A 103 11.80 0.95 5.32
CA ASP A 103 12.90 0.17 4.75
C ASP A 103 13.03 -1.24 5.36
N ILE A 104 12.18 -1.59 6.34
CA ILE A 104 12.02 -2.98 6.80
C ILE A 104 11.50 -3.84 5.65
N VAL A 105 12.33 -4.79 5.23
CA VAL A 105 11.93 -5.92 4.40
C VAL A 105 11.37 -7.01 5.32
N SER A 106 10.09 -7.32 5.20
CA SER A 106 9.46 -8.35 6.03
C SER A 106 10.12 -9.71 5.76
N SER A 107 10.89 -10.22 6.73
CA SER A 107 11.62 -11.50 6.63
C SER A 107 10.73 -12.76 6.58
N ASN A 108 9.40 -12.61 6.62
CA ASN A 108 8.47 -13.74 6.59
C ASN A 108 8.48 -14.54 5.27
N ALA A 109 9.11 -14.03 4.21
CA ALA A 109 9.27 -14.78 2.95
C ALA A 109 10.23 -15.98 3.06
N TYR A 110 11.04 -16.09 4.13
CA TYR A 110 11.99 -17.20 4.29
C TYR A 110 11.44 -18.42 5.04
N LEU A 111 10.27 -18.33 5.68
CA LEU A 111 9.71 -19.42 6.50
C LEU A 111 8.93 -20.49 5.72
N TYR A 112 8.75 -20.32 4.39
CA TYR A 112 8.12 -21.34 3.54
C TYR A 112 9.11 -22.22 2.75
N LYS A 113 10.43 -22.12 3.02
CA LYS A 113 11.47 -22.88 2.29
C LYS A 113 12.15 -24.03 3.05
N SER A 114 11.64 -24.46 4.19
CA SER A 114 12.16 -25.64 4.91
C SER A 114 11.04 -26.63 5.20
N GLY A 115 10.64 -27.39 4.18
CA GLY A 115 9.58 -28.38 4.30
C GLY A 115 9.37 -29.16 3.02
N SER A 116 10.44 -29.75 2.47
CA SER A 116 10.35 -30.97 1.67
C SER A 116 11.66 -31.72 1.70
#